data_AF-A0A1A2T242-F1
#
_entry.id   AF-A0A1A2T242-F1
#
_cell.length_a   1.000
_cell.length_b   1.000
_cell.length_c   1.000
_cell.angle_alpha   90.00
_cell.angle_beta   90.00
_cell.angle_gamma   90.00
#
_symmetry.space_group_name_H-M   'P 1'
#
loop_
_entity.id
_entity.type
_entity.pdbx_description
1 polymer ?
#
loop_
_entity_poly.entity_id
_entity_poly.type
_entity_poly.pdbx_seq_one_letter_code
_entity_poly.pdbx_strand_id
1 'polypeptide(L)'
;MFVFAWLLAAWQDVGVNAVRPVFGYNGGFFNMGTWGEFIPGWVEKGPENPQPLIYFLASYIVLTPLSIMGIDKLIETVRKRFPRINKAGVIVFMIGLFTVLCMGCEQFFLRIGAWHYLRVDSDWSIFPGTMHQFPLYEGIFFGGVVTVLSIGVYCFRDNDGMMLTDKGSEQLSKTRWLPLVRILALTAVFNLIMMVFMLGFNFVNAHADVQPTEHVPSYVHHGMCGIDPNPSCPPLP
;
A
#
# COMPACT_ATOMS: atom_id res chain seq x y z
N MET A 1 -14.93 3.58 11.90
CA MET A 1 -13.68 4.15 12.46
C MET A 1 -12.47 3.67 11.67
N PHE A 2 -12.18 2.37 11.64
CA PHE A 2 -11.06 1.81 10.88
C PHE A 2 -11.01 2.29 9.42
N VAL A 3 -12.12 2.15 8.68
CA VAL A 3 -12.21 2.58 7.26
C VAL A 3 -11.82 4.03 7.06
N PHE A 4 -12.37 4.93 7.88
CA PHE A 4 -12.07 6.35 7.81
C PHE A 4 -10.61 6.65 8.18
N ALA A 5 -10.07 5.96 9.19
CA ALA A 5 -8.67 6.14 9.57
C ALA A 5 -7.70 5.67 8.48
N TRP A 6 -8.01 4.56 7.81
CA TRP A 6 -7.22 4.04 6.70
C TRP A 6 -7.31 4.95 5.47
N LEU A 7 -8.51 5.43 5.15
CA LEU A 7 -8.73 6.40 4.07
C LEU A 7 -7.94 7.70 4.28
N LEU A 8 -7.80 8.17 5.53
CA LEU A 8 -6.99 9.33 5.86
C LEU A 8 -5.47 9.08 5.82
N ALA A 9 -5.02 7.83 5.72
CA ALA A 9 -3.61 7.49 5.46
C ALA A 9 -3.32 7.29 3.96
N ALA A 10 -4.38 7.16 3.14
CA ALA A 10 -4.31 6.81 1.74
C ALA A 10 -3.60 7.85 0.86
N TRP A 11 -3.51 9.11 1.31
CA TRP A 11 -2.77 10.15 0.55
C TRP A 11 -1.30 9.78 0.31
N GLN A 12 -0.72 8.88 1.11
CA GLN A 12 0.67 8.44 0.96
C GLN A 12 0.89 7.46 -0.21
N ASP A 13 -0.18 6.96 -0.84
CA ASP A 13 -0.12 5.96 -1.91
C ASP A 13 0.71 6.43 -3.11
N VAL A 14 0.64 7.73 -3.43
CA VAL A 14 1.46 8.36 -4.49
C VAL A 14 2.96 8.31 -4.18
N GLY A 15 3.32 8.07 -2.92
CA GLY A 15 4.69 8.01 -2.42
C GLY A 15 5.53 6.93 -3.09
N VAL A 16 4.93 5.91 -3.73
CA VAL A 16 5.66 4.90 -4.52
C VAL A 16 6.50 5.52 -5.65
N ASN A 17 6.08 6.69 -6.14
CA ASN A 17 6.79 7.43 -7.19
C ASN A 17 7.57 8.64 -6.65
N ALA A 18 7.70 8.83 -5.34
CA ALA A 18 8.20 10.09 -4.75
C ALA A 18 9.59 10.51 -5.24
N VAL A 19 10.52 9.56 -5.36
CA VAL A 19 11.90 9.84 -5.81
C VAL A 19 12.05 9.66 -7.31
N ARG A 20 11.46 8.60 -7.87
CA ARG A 20 11.58 8.21 -9.28
C ARG A 20 10.33 7.48 -9.74
N PRO A 21 10.05 7.41 -11.05
CA PRO A 21 8.91 6.65 -11.55
C PRO A 21 9.17 5.17 -11.35
N VAL A 22 8.31 4.51 -10.58
CA VAL A 22 8.34 3.07 -10.30
C VAL A 22 7.04 2.42 -10.76
N PHE A 23 5.95 3.17 -10.75
CA PHE A 23 4.60 2.64 -10.93
C PHE A 23 3.75 3.56 -11.82
N GLY A 24 2.95 2.97 -12.71
CA GLY A 24 2.04 3.68 -13.62
C GLY A 24 0.63 3.10 -13.58
N TYR A 25 -0.38 3.94 -13.34
CA TYR A 25 -1.78 3.56 -13.46
C TYR A 25 -2.24 3.70 -14.92
N ASN A 26 -3.26 2.95 -15.31
CA ASN A 26 -3.87 3.14 -16.63
C ASN A 26 -4.60 4.49 -16.72
N GLY A 27 -4.26 5.28 -17.73
CA GLY A 27 -4.90 6.57 -18.04
C GLY A 27 -6.39 6.50 -18.32
N GLY A 28 -6.93 5.32 -18.64
CA GLY A 28 -8.36 5.09 -18.84
C GLY A 28 -9.22 5.18 -17.57
N PHE A 29 -8.62 5.25 -16.38
CA PHE A 29 -9.36 5.52 -15.15
C PHE A 29 -9.85 6.96 -15.06
N PHE A 30 -10.86 7.19 -14.21
CA PHE A 30 -11.26 8.54 -13.83
C PHE A 30 -10.16 9.19 -12.99
N ASN A 31 -9.37 10.02 -13.66
CA ASN A 31 -8.08 10.53 -13.25
C ASN A 31 -8.13 12.07 -13.22
N MET A 32 -7.88 12.69 -12.07
CA MET A 32 -7.88 14.16 -11.91
C MET A 32 -6.48 14.71 -11.58
N GLY A 33 -5.44 14.06 -12.11
CA GLY A 33 -4.05 14.38 -11.80
C GLY A 33 -3.52 13.66 -10.56
N THR A 34 -2.49 14.23 -9.94
CA THR A 34 -1.85 13.72 -8.72
C THR A 34 -1.68 14.85 -7.72
N TRP A 35 -1.59 14.52 -6.43
CA TRP A 35 -1.21 15.45 -5.37
C TRP A 35 0.25 15.28 -4.93
N GLY A 36 1.02 14.44 -5.63
CA GLY A 36 2.42 14.14 -5.28
C GLY A 36 3.31 15.39 -5.20
N GLU A 37 3.12 16.35 -6.11
CA GLU A 37 3.89 17.60 -6.16
C GLU A 37 3.77 18.45 -4.88
N PHE A 38 2.73 18.26 -4.07
CA PHE A 38 2.53 18.98 -2.82
C PHE A 38 3.19 18.29 -1.61
N ILE A 39 3.76 17.10 -1.80
CA ILE A 39 4.40 16.33 -0.73
C ILE A 39 5.83 16.84 -0.53
N PRO A 40 6.23 17.19 0.71
CA PRO A 40 7.60 17.60 1.00
C PRO A 40 8.61 16.52 0.59
N GLY A 41 9.66 16.93 -0.15
CA GLY A 41 10.68 16.01 -0.64
C GLY A 41 10.33 15.30 -1.95
N TRP A 42 9.23 15.68 -2.62
CA TRP A 42 8.91 15.18 -3.95
C TRP A 42 9.94 15.63 -4.98
N VAL A 43 10.40 14.68 -5.80
CA VAL A 43 11.28 14.95 -6.95
C VAL A 43 10.40 15.07 -8.19
N GLU A 44 10.44 16.18 -8.91
CA GLU A 44 9.64 16.37 -10.12
C GLU A 44 10.09 15.44 -11.26
N LYS A 45 9.13 14.74 -11.89
CA LYS A 45 9.39 13.82 -13.02
C LYS A 45 8.73 14.24 -14.33
N GLY A 46 8.28 15.49 -14.43
CA GLY A 46 7.49 15.99 -15.56
C GLY A 46 6.00 15.69 -15.36
N PRO A 47 5.25 15.28 -16.39
CA PRO A 47 3.86 14.88 -16.22
C PRO A 47 3.79 13.58 -15.40
N GLU A 48 3.19 13.67 -14.22
CA GLU A 48 3.17 12.61 -13.21
C GLU A 48 2.00 11.63 -13.43
N ASN A 49 2.14 10.43 -12.86
CA ASN A 49 1.13 9.38 -12.92
C ASN A 49 -0.19 9.83 -12.24
N PRO A 50 -1.30 9.96 -12.99
CA PRO A 50 -2.58 10.34 -12.42
C PRO A 50 -3.13 9.26 -11.50
N GLN A 51 -3.80 9.69 -10.44
CA GLN A 51 -4.35 8.78 -9.44
C GLN A 51 -5.79 8.40 -9.77
N PRO A 52 -6.12 7.09 -9.82
CA PRO A 52 -7.46 6.63 -10.16
C PRO A 52 -8.38 6.78 -8.95
N LEU A 53 -8.96 7.98 -8.76
CA LEU A 53 -9.72 8.34 -7.55
C LEU A 53 -10.83 7.34 -7.21
N ILE A 54 -11.55 6.83 -8.21
CA ILE A 54 -12.64 5.86 -8.00
C ILE A 54 -12.09 4.52 -7.51
N TYR A 55 -11.03 4.02 -8.16
CA TYR A 55 -10.40 2.77 -7.75
C TYR A 55 -9.81 2.89 -6.34
N PHE A 56 -9.10 3.99 -6.10
CA PHE A 56 -8.53 4.34 -4.80
C PHE A 56 -9.59 4.39 -3.70
N LEU A 57 -10.71 5.09 -3.91
CA LEU A 57 -11.81 5.10 -2.95
C LEU A 57 -12.41 3.70 -2.77
N ALA A 58 -12.61 2.95 -3.84
CA ALA A 58 -13.16 1.60 -3.77
C ALA A 58 -12.22 0.64 -3.00
N SER A 59 -10.90 0.69 -3.23
CA SER A 59 -9.95 -0.20 -2.58
C SER A 59 -9.81 0.09 -1.08
N TYR A 60 -9.75 1.38 -0.71
CA TYR A 60 -9.62 1.81 0.68
C TYR A 60 -10.93 1.72 1.47
N ILE A 61 -12.10 1.91 0.85
CA ILE A 61 -13.41 1.85 1.52
C ILE A 61 -13.96 0.42 1.56
N VAL A 62 -13.75 -0.38 0.52
CA VAL A 62 -14.41 -1.68 0.34
C VAL A 62 -13.44 -2.84 0.56
N LEU A 63 -12.35 -2.91 -0.21
CA LEU A 63 -11.44 -4.07 -0.17
C LEU A 63 -10.69 -4.20 1.15
N THR A 64 -10.10 -3.11 1.64
CA THR A 64 -9.27 -3.14 2.86
C THR A 64 -10.11 -3.49 4.10
N PRO A 65 -11.29 -2.89 4.33
CA PRO A 65 -12.09 -3.24 5.51
C PRO A 65 -12.74 -4.62 5.42
N LEU A 66 -13.20 -5.04 4.24
CA LEU A 66 -13.79 -6.37 4.06
C LEU A 66 -12.77 -7.49 4.27
N SER A 67 -11.54 -7.30 3.78
CA SER A 67 -10.45 -8.25 4.03
C SER A 67 -10.14 -8.36 5.53
N ILE A 68 -10.23 -7.26 6.28
CA ILE A 68 -10.01 -7.25 7.73
C ILE A 68 -11.17 -7.89 8.51
N MET A 69 -12.42 -7.63 8.13
CA MET A 69 -13.58 -8.24 8.79
C MET A 69 -13.63 -9.77 8.62
N GLY A 70 -13.05 -10.32 7.54
CA GLY A 70 -12.95 -11.76 7.33
C GLY A 70 -11.92 -12.48 8.21
N ILE A 71 -11.03 -11.73 8.86
CA ILE A 71 -9.86 -12.28 9.54
C ILE A 71 -10.18 -12.89 10.89
N ASP A 72 -11.09 -12.31 11.67
CA ASP A 72 -11.43 -12.88 12.98
C ASP A 72 -11.93 -14.32 12.81
N LYS A 73 -12.76 -14.55 11.78
CA LYS A 73 -13.23 -15.88 11.40
C LYS A 73 -12.12 -16.78 10.86
N LEU A 74 -11.16 -16.22 10.12
CA LEU A 74 -10.00 -16.96 9.63
C LEU A 74 -9.09 -17.40 10.79
N ILE A 75 -8.79 -16.50 11.72
CA ILE A 75 -7.98 -16.79 12.92
C ILE A 75 -8.67 -17.85 13.77
N GLU A 76 -9.98 -17.74 13.98
CA GLU A 76 -10.76 -18.75 14.70
C GLU A 76 -10.68 -20.11 14.00
N THR A 77 -10.80 -20.14 12.67
CA THR A 77 -10.72 -21.36 11.87
C THR A 77 -9.32 -22.00 11.95
N VAL A 78 -8.26 -21.19 11.83
CA VAL A 78 -6.86 -21.65 11.92
C VAL A 78 -6.57 -22.20 13.31
N ARG A 79 -7.03 -21.53 14.38
CA ARG A 79 -6.86 -22.01 15.75
C ARG A 79 -7.64 -23.30 16.03
N LYS A 80 -8.85 -23.45 15.46
CA LYS A 80 -9.63 -24.69 15.54
C LYS A 80 -8.94 -25.84 14.81
N ARG A 81 -8.32 -25.59 13.66
CA ARG A 81 -7.65 -26.61 12.86
C ARG A 81 -6.26 -26.98 13.38
N PHE A 82 -5.53 -26.01 13.95
CA PHE A 82 -4.19 -26.16 14.49
C PHE A 82 -4.10 -25.64 15.94
N PRO A 83 -4.63 -26.39 16.93
CA PRO A 83 -4.70 -25.94 18.32
C PRO A 83 -3.33 -25.76 19.01
N ARG A 84 -2.24 -26.30 18.42
CA ARG A 84 -0.86 -26.16 18.94
C ARG A 84 -0.10 -24.96 18.39
N ILE A 85 -0.70 -24.16 17.51
CA ILE A 85 0.00 -23.00 16.93
C ILE A 85 0.14 -21.89 17.98
N ASN A 86 1.36 -21.40 18.20
CA ASN A 86 1.61 -20.26 19.07
C ASN A 86 1.18 -18.95 18.38
N LYS A 87 1.09 -17.85 19.13
CA LYS A 87 0.69 -16.54 18.58
C LYS A 87 1.60 -16.10 17.42
N ALA A 88 2.90 -16.36 17.52
CA ALA A 88 3.87 -16.05 16.46
C ALA A 88 3.60 -16.84 15.17
N GLY A 89 3.25 -18.13 15.27
CA GLY A 89 2.95 -18.98 14.12
C GLY A 89 1.69 -18.52 13.38
N VAL A 90 0.68 -18.00 14.09
CA VAL A 90 -0.51 -17.39 13.45
C VAL A 90 -0.11 -16.14 12.67
N ILE A 91 0.73 -15.27 13.25
CA ILE A 91 1.21 -14.04 12.58
C ILE A 91 2.00 -14.39 11.31
N VAL A 92 2.95 -15.32 11.40
CA VAL A 92 3.75 -15.76 10.24
C VAL A 92 2.87 -16.38 9.15
N PHE A 93 1.90 -17.22 9.54
CA PHE A 93 0.93 -17.79 8.59
C PHE A 93 0.13 -16.69 7.88
N MET A 94 -0.34 -15.68 8.63
CA MET A 94 -1.09 -14.57 8.06
C MET A 94 -0.24 -13.73 7.12
N ILE A 95 1.01 -13.43 7.48
CA ILE A 95 1.94 -12.70 6.60
C ILE A 95 2.08 -13.48 5.28
N GLY A 96 2.39 -14.78 5.36
CA GLY A 96 2.50 -15.62 4.16
C GLY A 96 1.22 -15.66 3.31
N LEU A 97 0.06 -15.81 3.95
CA LEU A 97 -1.23 -15.83 3.25
C LEU A 97 -1.51 -14.51 2.54
N PHE A 98 -1.37 -13.37 3.23
CA PHE A 98 -1.65 -12.07 2.65
C PHE A 98 -0.63 -11.67 1.59
N THR A 99 0.64 -12.09 1.73
CA THR A 99 1.64 -11.95 0.67
C THR A 99 1.22 -12.70 -0.59
N VAL A 100 0.80 -13.96 -0.49
CA VAL A 100 0.34 -14.75 -1.65
C VAL A 100 -0.92 -14.16 -2.27
N LEU A 101 -1.89 -13.73 -1.45
CA LEU A 101 -3.11 -13.08 -1.94
C LEU A 101 -2.81 -11.75 -2.64
N CYS A 102 -1.93 -10.93 -2.06
CA CYS A 102 -1.48 -9.67 -2.66
C CYS A 102 -0.81 -9.94 -4.01
N MET A 103 0.16 -10.85 -4.07
CA MET A 103 0.82 -11.23 -5.32
C MET A 103 -0.16 -11.76 -6.38
N GLY A 104 -1.12 -12.60 -5.99
CA GLY A 104 -2.11 -13.15 -6.90
C GLY A 104 -3.06 -12.08 -7.47
N CYS A 105 -3.56 -11.19 -6.61
CA CYS A 105 -4.40 -10.06 -7.00
C CYS A 105 -3.61 -9.09 -7.90
N GLU A 106 -2.40 -8.72 -7.51
CA GLU A 106 -1.53 -7.85 -8.29
C GLU A 106 -1.26 -8.43 -9.68
N GLN A 107 -0.87 -9.70 -9.77
CA GLN A 107 -0.67 -10.36 -11.05
C GLN A 107 -1.94 -10.41 -11.91
N PHE A 108 -3.13 -10.50 -11.30
CA PHE A 108 -4.38 -10.37 -12.03
C PHE A 108 -4.57 -8.97 -12.58
N PHE A 109 -4.35 -7.93 -11.77
CA PHE A 109 -4.50 -6.53 -12.17
C PHE A 109 -3.49 -6.08 -13.23
N LEU A 110 -2.24 -6.54 -13.13
CA LEU A 110 -1.19 -6.33 -14.13
C LEU A 110 -1.58 -6.94 -15.48
N ARG A 111 -2.20 -8.14 -15.48
CA ARG A 111 -2.61 -8.85 -16.72
C ARG A 111 -3.81 -8.23 -17.41
N ILE A 112 -4.74 -7.63 -16.66
CA ILE A 112 -5.84 -6.87 -17.25
C ILE A 112 -5.43 -5.44 -17.65
N GLY A 113 -4.18 -5.05 -17.37
CA GLY A 113 -3.63 -3.75 -17.71
C GLY A 113 -4.21 -2.60 -16.88
N ALA A 114 -4.61 -2.86 -15.63
CA ALA A 114 -5.10 -1.80 -14.75
C ALA A 114 -3.96 -0.87 -14.32
N TRP A 115 -2.77 -1.42 -14.06
CA TRP A 115 -1.55 -0.69 -13.77
C TRP A 115 -0.33 -1.53 -14.12
N HIS A 116 0.85 -0.94 -14.09
CA HIS A 116 2.12 -1.61 -14.33
C HIS A 116 3.24 -1.05 -13.47
N TYR A 117 4.16 -1.92 -13.08
CA TYR A 117 5.44 -1.52 -12.51
C TYR A 117 6.39 -1.17 -13.65
N LEU A 118 6.91 0.05 -13.63
CA LEU A 118 7.82 0.62 -14.61
C LEU A 118 9.27 0.30 -14.28
N ARG A 119 9.58 0.07 -13.00
CA ARG A 119 10.90 -0.33 -12.53
C ARG A 119 10.81 -1.36 -11.42
N VAL A 120 11.67 -2.37 -11.47
CA VAL A 120 11.82 -3.39 -10.42
C VAL A 120 13.29 -3.76 -10.24
N ASP A 121 13.59 -4.39 -9.10
CA ASP A 121 14.87 -5.05 -8.86
C ASP A 121 14.93 -6.39 -9.61
N SER A 122 16.08 -6.71 -10.23
CA SER A 122 16.25 -7.94 -11.02
C SER A 122 16.16 -9.23 -10.20
N ASP A 123 16.67 -9.22 -8.97
CA ASP A 123 16.74 -10.42 -8.11
C ASP A 123 15.46 -10.61 -7.28
N TRP A 124 14.79 -9.52 -6.91
CA TRP A 124 13.60 -9.52 -6.05
C TRP A 124 12.31 -9.13 -6.80
N SER A 125 12.08 -9.71 -7.97
CA SER A 125 10.84 -9.50 -8.74
C SER A 125 10.32 -10.76 -9.43
N ILE A 126 9.04 -10.73 -9.78
CA ILE A 126 8.39 -11.74 -10.62
C ILE A 126 8.35 -11.20 -12.04
N PHE A 127 8.72 -12.01 -13.03
CA PHE A 127 8.74 -11.64 -14.46
C PHE A 127 9.51 -10.33 -14.78
N PRO A 128 10.76 -10.16 -14.29
CA PRO A 128 11.55 -8.96 -14.56
C PRO A 128 11.66 -8.70 -16.06
N GLY A 129 11.56 -7.43 -16.46
CA GLY A 129 11.71 -7.01 -17.85
C GLY A 129 10.45 -7.17 -18.70
N THR A 130 9.35 -7.66 -18.13
CA THR A 130 8.05 -7.72 -18.81
C THR A 130 7.10 -6.65 -18.29
N MET A 131 6.03 -6.35 -19.03
CA MET A 131 4.95 -5.49 -18.52
C MET A 131 4.22 -6.09 -17.30
N HIS A 132 4.41 -7.38 -17.01
CA HIS A 132 3.81 -8.07 -15.85
C HIS A 132 4.76 -8.16 -14.66
N GLN A 133 5.84 -7.37 -14.69
CA GLN A 133 6.81 -7.38 -13.62
C GLN A 133 6.20 -6.91 -12.30
N PHE A 134 6.59 -7.55 -11.21
CA PHE A 134 6.09 -7.22 -9.87
C PHE A 134 7.19 -7.34 -8.82
N PRO A 135 7.43 -6.30 -8.01
CA PRO A 135 8.42 -6.34 -6.93
C PRO A 135 7.96 -7.26 -5.78
N LEU A 136 8.74 -8.31 -5.50
CA LEU A 136 8.42 -9.27 -4.43
C LEU A 136 8.39 -8.62 -3.05
N TYR A 137 9.29 -7.66 -2.82
CA TYR A 137 9.35 -6.90 -1.57
C TYR A 137 8.06 -6.13 -1.31
N GLU A 138 7.36 -5.65 -2.33
CA GLU A 138 6.06 -5.00 -2.15
C GLU A 138 5.02 -5.99 -1.66
N GLY A 139 4.89 -7.15 -2.32
CA GLY A 139 3.96 -8.18 -1.87
C GLY A 139 4.24 -8.68 -0.44
N ILE A 140 5.52 -8.76 -0.05
CA ILE A 140 5.91 -9.19 1.30
C ILE A 140 5.65 -8.09 2.33
N PHE A 141 6.17 -6.89 2.12
CA PHE A 141 6.11 -5.81 3.11
C PHE A 141 4.76 -5.10 3.11
N PHE A 142 4.20 -4.75 1.95
CA PHE A 142 2.87 -4.14 1.88
C PHE A 142 1.79 -5.20 2.11
N GLY A 143 1.78 -6.22 1.26
CA GLY A 143 0.76 -7.27 1.31
C GLY A 143 0.79 -8.04 2.63
N GLY A 144 1.97 -8.47 3.09
CA GLY A 144 2.11 -9.22 4.34
C GLY A 144 2.20 -8.33 5.58
N VAL A 145 3.32 -7.61 5.72
CA VAL A 145 3.71 -6.95 6.99
C VAL A 145 2.78 -5.79 7.36
N VAL A 146 2.56 -4.82 6.47
CA VAL A 146 1.70 -3.64 6.71
C VAL A 146 0.27 -4.07 6.96
N THR A 147 -0.24 -5.01 6.16
CA THR A 147 -1.59 -5.55 6.33
C THR A 147 -1.75 -6.22 7.69
N VAL A 148 -0.86 -7.16 8.04
CA VAL A 148 -0.92 -7.87 9.33
C VAL A 148 -0.70 -6.95 10.53
N LEU A 149 0.15 -5.91 10.42
CA LEU A 149 0.29 -4.88 11.45
C LEU A 149 -1.01 -4.09 11.63
N SER A 150 -1.61 -3.64 10.54
CA SER A 150 -2.87 -2.87 10.56
C SER A 150 -4.02 -3.69 11.15
N ILE A 151 -4.09 -4.97 10.80
CA ILE A 151 -4.99 -5.95 11.41
C ILE A 151 -4.69 -6.12 12.89
N GLY A 152 -3.42 -6.29 13.26
CA GLY A 152 -3.00 -6.45 14.65
C GLY A 152 -3.48 -5.27 15.49
N VAL A 153 -3.26 -4.03 15.03
CA VAL A 153 -3.73 -2.82 15.71
C VAL A 153 -5.26 -2.83 15.91
N TYR A 154 -6.02 -3.39 14.97
CA TYR A 154 -7.47 -3.53 15.08
C TYR A 154 -7.92 -4.68 16.00
N CYS A 155 -7.30 -5.86 15.89
CA CYS A 155 -7.68 -7.09 16.59
C CYS A 155 -7.16 -7.13 18.03
N PHE A 156 -6.05 -6.45 18.36
CA PHE A 156 -5.58 -6.28 19.75
C PHE A 156 -6.45 -5.25 20.47
N ARG A 157 -7.73 -5.62 20.67
CA ARG A 157 -8.64 -4.93 21.57
C ARG A 157 -8.40 -5.46 22.98
N ASP A 158 -8.39 -4.57 23.95
CA ASP A 158 -8.35 -4.95 25.36
C ASP A 158 -9.60 -5.76 25.74
N ASN A 159 -9.63 -6.39 26.92
CA ASN A 159 -10.79 -7.15 27.40
C ASN A 159 -12.08 -6.29 27.46
N ASP A 160 -11.93 -4.97 27.51
CA ASP A 160 -13.01 -3.98 27.47
C ASP A 160 -13.41 -3.54 26.03
N GLY A 161 -12.84 -4.15 24.99
CA GLY A 161 -13.11 -3.85 23.57
C GLY A 161 -12.43 -2.59 23.03
N MET A 162 -11.51 -2.00 23.80
CA MET A 162 -10.78 -0.76 23.49
C MET A 162 -9.51 -1.04 22.68
N MET A 163 -9.26 -0.25 21.62
CA MET A 163 -8.02 -0.40 20.84
C MET A 163 -6.81 0.11 21.64
N LEU A 164 -5.60 -0.40 21.34
CA LEU A 164 -4.36 0.10 21.97
C LEU A 164 -4.20 1.62 21.80
N THR A 165 -4.64 2.15 20.66
CA THR A 165 -4.65 3.59 20.33
C THR A 165 -5.66 4.40 21.14
N ASP A 166 -6.65 3.73 21.72
CA ASP A 166 -7.72 4.37 22.51
C ASP A 166 -7.39 4.38 24.02
N LYS A 167 -6.27 3.76 24.44
CA LYS A 167 -5.80 3.81 25.83
C LYS A 167 -5.44 5.23 26.22
N GLY A 168 -5.99 5.72 27.32
CA GLY A 168 -5.88 7.12 27.74
C GLY A 168 -7.02 8.02 27.25
N SER A 169 -7.86 7.56 26.31
CA SER A 169 -9.08 8.29 25.92
C SER A 169 -10.13 8.37 27.03
N GLU A 170 -9.94 7.62 28.13
CA GLU A 170 -10.73 7.67 29.36
C GLU A 170 -10.48 8.93 30.19
N GLN A 171 -9.30 9.55 30.05
CA GLN A 171 -8.98 10.82 30.71
C GLN A 171 -9.64 12.02 30.02
N LEU A 172 -10.03 11.85 28.75
CA LEU A 172 -10.86 12.81 28.05
C LEU A 172 -12.30 12.62 28.53
N SER A 173 -12.86 13.65 29.16
CA SER A 173 -14.28 13.67 29.56
C SER A 173 -15.16 13.25 28.38
N LYS A 174 -16.30 12.57 28.64
CA LYS A 174 -17.27 12.05 27.64
C LYS A 174 -17.82 13.18 26.75
N THR A 175 -16.98 13.65 25.85
CA THR A 175 -17.23 14.77 24.96
C THR A 175 -17.70 14.21 23.63
N ARG A 176 -18.60 14.91 22.94
CA ARG A 176 -19.08 14.52 21.60
C ARG A 176 -17.97 14.28 20.56
N TRP A 177 -16.76 14.79 20.83
CA TRP A 177 -15.57 14.67 19.99
C TRP A 177 -14.76 13.38 20.21
N LEU A 178 -15.07 12.58 21.23
CA LEU A 178 -14.31 11.37 21.56
C LEU A 178 -14.17 10.39 20.37
N PRO A 179 -15.21 10.12 19.56
CA PRO A 179 -15.07 9.25 18.39
C PRO A 179 -14.11 9.82 17.33
N LEU A 180 -14.08 11.14 17.15
CA LEU A 180 -13.18 11.81 16.21
C LEU A 180 -11.73 11.75 16.69
N VAL A 181 -11.48 11.98 17.99
CA VAL A 181 -10.14 11.83 18.57
C VAL A 181 -9.59 10.41 18.37
N ARG A 182 -10.43 9.39 18.58
CA ARG A 182 -10.04 7.99 18.35
C ARG A 182 -9.75 7.67 16.88
N ILE A 183 -10.54 8.23 15.95
CA ILE A 183 -10.26 8.11 14.51
C ILE A 183 -8.92 8.76 14.18
N LEU A 184 -8.65 9.98 14.67
CA LEU A 184 -7.40 10.69 14.42
C LEU A 184 -6.19 9.97 15.03
N ALA A 185 -6.31 9.43 16.24
CA ALA A 185 -5.26 8.64 16.87
C ALA A 185 -4.92 7.38 16.04
N LEU A 186 -5.95 6.65 15.58
CA LEU A 186 -5.75 5.49 14.71
C LEU A 186 -5.16 5.90 13.34
N THR A 187 -5.61 7.04 12.79
CA THR A 187 -5.09 7.63 11.55
C THR A 187 -3.60 7.93 11.67
N ALA A 188 -3.15 8.47 12.81
CA ALA A 188 -1.74 8.77 13.04
C ALA A 188 -0.87 7.50 13.02
N VAL A 189 -1.36 6.40 13.60
CA VAL A 189 -0.65 5.10 13.56
C VAL A 189 -0.55 4.57 12.13
N PHE A 190 -1.65 4.59 11.37
CA PHE A 190 -1.61 4.15 9.97
C PHE A 190 -0.74 5.03 9.09
N ASN A 191 -0.76 6.35 9.31
CA ASN A 191 0.15 7.26 8.63
C ASN A 191 1.61 6.95 8.95
N LEU A 192 1.95 6.60 10.19
CA LEU A 192 3.31 6.21 10.57
C LEU A 192 3.73 4.90 9.90
N ILE A 193 2.85 3.88 9.90
CA ILE A 193 3.12 2.59 9.25
C ILE A 193 3.36 2.79 7.75
N MET A 194 2.48 3.55 7.08
CA MET A 194 2.61 3.87 5.66
C MET A 194 3.87 4.68 5.38
N MET A 195 4.23 5.63 6.24
CA MET A 195 5.41 6.47 6.02
C MET A 195 6.69 5.64 6.11
N VAL A 196 6.80 4.75 7.10
CA VAL A 196 7.94 3.83 7.22
C VAL A 196 8.01 2.89 6.02
N PHE A 197 6.86 2.39 5.56
CA PHE A 197 6.79 1.57 4.35
C PHE A 197 7.26 2.35 3.12
N MET A 198 6.73 3.55 2.87
CA MET A 198 7.06 4.37 1.71
C MET A 198 8.53 4.77 1.69
N LEU A 199 9.11 5.13 2.84
CA LEU A 199 10.54 5.43 2.96
C LEU A 199 11.41 4.21 2.63
N GLY A 200 11.09 3.05 3.21
CA GLY A 200 11.80 1.80 2.92
C GLY A 200 11.65 1.37 1.47
N PHE A 201 10.44 1.49 0.93
CA PHE A 201 10.14 1.18 -0.47
C PHE A 201 10.94 2.06 -1.42
N ASN A 202 10.96 3.38 -1.22
CA ASN A 202 11.76 4.29 -2.04
C ASN A 202 13.26 4.02 -1.92
N PHE A 203 13.75 3.66 -0.72
CA PHE A 203 15.16 3.31 -0.51
C PHE A 203 15.58 2.06 -1.30
N VAL A 204 14.75 1.01 -1.29
CA VAL A 204 15.00 -0.20 -2.10
C VAL A 204 14.87 0.13 -3.60
N ASN A 205 13.81 0.82 -3.99
CA ASN A 205 13.56 1.17 -5.40
C ASN A 205 14.57 2.17 -5.99
N ALA A 206 15.34 2.87 -5.17
CA ALA A 206 16.48 3.65 -5.65
C ALA A 206 17.46 2.78 -6.46
N HIS A 207 17.57 1.49 -6.10
CA HIS A 207 18.46 0.51 -6.73
C HIS A 207 17.79 -0.33 -7.82
N ALA A 208 16.47 -0.21 -8.02
CA ALA A 208 15.78 -0.93 -9.08
C ALA A 208 16.34 -0.52 -10.46
N ASP A 209 16.80 -1.47 -11.25
CA ASP A 209 17.50 -1.24 -12.52
C ASP A 209 16.72 -1.75 -13.74
N VAL A 210 15.80 -2.69 -13.53
CA VAL A 210 15.06 -3.34 -14.61
C VAL A 210 13.83 -2.53 -15.02
N GLN A 211 13.73 -2.24 -16.31
CA GLN A 211 12.54 -1.71 -16.97
C GLN A 211 11.92 -2.75 -17.91
N PRO A 212 10.63 -2.64 -18.27
CA PRO A 212 10.06 -3.47 -19.31
C PRO A 212 10.86 -3.31 -20.61
N THR A 213 11.23 -4.43 -21.25
CA THR A 213 11.91 -4.41 -22.56
C THR A 213 10.95 -4.10 -23.70
N GLU A 214 9.67 -4.31 -23.46
CA GLU A 214 8.59 -3.97 -24.39
C GLU A 214 8.28 -2.47 -24.32
N HIS A 215 7.78 -1.92 -25.43
CA HIS A 215 7.36 -0.53 -25.47
C HIS A 215 6.26 -0.26 -24.43
N VAL A 216 6.57 0.58 -23.44
CA VAL A 216 5.60 1.00 -22.43
C VAL A 216 4.59 1.94 -23.09
N PRO A 217 3.28 1.65 -23.03
CA PRO A 217 2.28 2.50 -23.66
C PRO A 217 2.14 3.88 -23.00
N SER A 218 1.75 4.88 -23.79
CA SER A 218 1.57 6.27 -23.32
C SER A 218 0.56 6.45 -22.19
N TYR A 219 -0.46 5.60 -22.14
CA TYR A 219 -1.45 5.60 -21.07
C TYR A 219 -0.94 5.01 -19.75
N VAL A 220 0.30 4.50 -19.68
CA VAL A 220 0.93 3.94 -18.47
C VAL A 220 2.07 4.82 -17.99
N HIS A 221 2.92 5.29 -18.91
CA HIS A 221 4.07 6.12 -18.53
C HIS A 221 3.71 7.60 -18.37
N HIS A 222 2.59 8.08 -18.93
CA HIS A 222 2.09 9.47 -18.80
C HIS A 222 3.10 10.57 -19.14
N GLY A 223 4.14 10.26 -19.91
CA GLY A 223 5.25 11.16 -20.20
C GLY A 223 6.26 11.36 -19.07
N MET A 224 6.21 10.56 -17.99
CA MET A 224 7.18 10.60 -16.89
C MET A 224 8.60 10.35 -17.40
N CYS A 225 9.56 11.14 -16.93
CA CYS A 225 10.97 11.02 -17.31
C CYS A 225 11.60 9.67 -16.90
N GLY A 226 12.69 9.26 -17.54
CA GLY A 226 13.48 8.09 -17.13
C GLY A 226 12.83 6.73 -17.39
N ILE A 227 11.80 6.69 -18.24
CA ILE A 227 11.14 5.49 -18.76
C ILE A 227 11.17 5.58 -20.27
N ASP A 228 11.70 4.57 -20.96
CA ASP A 228 11.72 4.55 -22.43
C ASP A 228 10.28 4.63 -22.99
N PRO A 229 9.93 5.56 -23.90
CA PRO A 229 10.80 6.43 -24.73
C PRO A 229 11.07 7.85 -24.21
N ASN A 230 10.68 8.18 -22.99
CA ASN A 230 10.83 9.52 -22.42
C ASN A 230 12.29 9.83 -22.06
N PRO A 231 12.70 11.11 -22.12
CA PRO A 231 14.06 11.52 -21.78
C PRO A 231 14.42 11.17 -20.34
N SER A 232 15.71 10.99 -20.05
CA SER A 232 16.20 10.81 -18.69
C SER A 232 15.73 11.94 -17.77
N CYS A 233 15.42 11.61 -16.51
CA CYS A 233 15.07 12.63 -15.53
C CYS A 233 16.21 13.63 -15.35
N PRO A 234 15.90 14.92 -15.16
CA PRO A 234 16.93 15.92 -14.90
C PRO A 234 17.75 15.49 -13.67
N PRO A 235 19.07 15.73 -13.67
CA PRO A 235 19.88 15.45 -12.49
C PRO A 235 19.33 16.24 -11.31
N LEU A 236 19.24 15.58 -10.15
CA LEU A 236 18.89 16.26 -8.90
C LEU A 236 19.89 17.41 -8.66
N PRO A 237 19.42 18.63 -8.31
CA PRO A 237 20.29 19.77 -8.02
C PRO A 237 21.20 19.52 -6.80
#